data_AF-A0A9X8VFK6-F1
#
_entry.id   AF-A0A9X8VFK6-F1
#
_cell.length_a   1.000
_cell.length_b   1.000
_cell.length_c   1.000
_cell.angle_alpha   90.00
_cell.angle_beta   90.00
_cell.angle_gamma   90.00
#
_symmetry.space_group_name_H-M   'P 1'
#
loop_
_entity.id
_entity.type
_entity.pdbx_description
1 polymer ?
#
loop_
_entity_poly.entity_id
_entity_poly.type
_entity_poly.pdbx_seq_one_letter_code
_entity_poly.pdbx_strand_id
1 'polypeptide(L)' 'YRLRDDQPPFLESVVTLQIVPDAGGGSLLRIIHQFDAANDGPPTVMRAA' A
#
# COMPACT_ATOMS: atom_id res chain seq x y z
N TYR A 1 -6.58 7.43 0.78
CA TYR A 1 -7.07 6.41 1.74
C TYR A 1 -5.86 5.63 2.27
N ARG A 2 -5.88 5.17 3.52
CA ARG A 2 -4.81 4.35 4.08
C ARG A 2 -5.31 2.94 4.26
N LEU A 3 -4.55 1.98 3.76
CA LEU A 3 -4.75 0.56 3.94
C LEU A 3 -3.70 0.04 4.90
N ARG A 4 -4.10 -0.78 5.85
CA ARG A 4 -3.18 -1.41 6.79
C ARG A 4 -3.54 -2.88 6.92
N ASP A 5 -2.54 -3.74 6.80
CA ASP A 5 -2.70 -5.17 7.06
C ASP A 5 -2.91 -5.44 8.55
N ASP A 6 -3.67 -6.48 8.86
CA ASP A 6 -4.05 -6.89 10.22
C ASP A 6 -3.04 -7.86 10.86
N GLN A 7 -2.06 -8.36 10.10
CA GLN A 7 -1.02 -9.26 10.57
C GLN A 7 0.38 -8.64 10.40
N PRO A 8 1.32 -8.84 11.36
CA PRO A 8 2.73 -8.51 11.16
C PRO A 8 3.28 -9.13 9.85
N PRO A 9 4.07 -8.40 9.04
CA PRO A 9 4.76 -7.14 9.35
C PRO A 9 3.93 -5.84 9.14
N PHE A 10 2.60 -5.89 9.26
CA PHE A 10 1.68 -4.74 9.27
C PHE A 10 1.98 -3.70 8.18
N LEU A 11 1.78 -4.10 6.93
CA LEU A 11 1.98 -3.26 5.76
C LEU A 11 1.00 -2.07 5.77
N GLU A 12 1.48 -0.83 5.77
CA GLU A 12 0.67 0.39 5.58
C GLU A 12 0.83 1.02 4.19
N SER A 13 -0.19 0.92 3.33
CA SER A 13 -0.20 1.55 2.01
C SER A 13 -1.04 2.82 1.96
N VAL A 14 -0.59 3.80 1.18
CA VAL A 14 -1.36 4.98 0.80
C VAL A 14 -2.00 4.73 -0.58
N VAL A 15 -3.33 4.77 -0.63
CA VAL A 15 -4.12 4.68 -1.85
C VAL A 15 -4.55 6.07 -2.30
N THR A 16 -4.17 6.43 -3.51
CA THR A 16 -4.65 7.64 -4.18
C THR A 16 -5.67 7.26 -5.25
N LEU A 17 -6.86 7.84 -5.15
CA LEU A 17 -7.93 7.72 -6.15
C LEU A 17 -7.91 8.98 -7.02
N GLN A 18 -7.75 8.81 -8.33
CA GLN A 18 -7.78 9.91 -9.29
C GLN A 18 -8.88 9.66 -10.30
N ILE A 19 -9.76 10.62 -10.49
CA ILE A 19 -10.75 10.61 -11.56
C ILE A 19 -10.23 11.52 -12.66
N VAL A 20 -10.05 10.97 -13.86
CA VAL A 20 -9.57 11.72 -15.03
C VAL A 20 -10.57 11.55 -16.18
N PRO A 21 -10.73 12.55 -17.07
CA PRO A 21 -11.58 12.40 -18.23
C PRO A 21 -11.01 11.35 -19.20
N ASP A 22 -11.89 10.62 -19.88
CA ASP A 22 -11.50 9.78 -21.03
C ASP A 22 -11.74 10.51 -22.35
N ALA A 23 -11.17 9.97 -23.44
CA ALA A 23 -11.25 10.59 -24.76
C ALA A 23 -12.66 10.58 -25.38
N GLY A 24 -13.58 9.78 -24.86
CA GLY A 24 -14.96 9.64 -25.32
C GLY A 24 -15.97 10.46 -24.53
N GLY A 25 -15.52 11.29 -23.58
CA GLY A 25 -16.39 12.09 -22.72
C GLY A 25 -16.87 11.36 -21.45
N GLY A 26 -16.33 10.19 -21.15
CA GLY A 26 -16.50 9.48 -19.90
C GLY A 26 -15.40 9.81 -18.88
N SER A 27 -15.28 8.97 -17.86
CA SER A 27 -14.32 9.15 -16.76
C SER A 27 -13.58 7.85 -16.49
N LEU A 28 -12.28 7.97 -16.27
CA LEU A 28 -11.37 6.90 -15.86
C LEU A 28 -11.04 7.07 -14.38
N LEU A 29 -11.26 6.01 -13.60
CA LEU A 29 -10.78 5.91 -12.23
C LEU A 29 -9.40 5.26 -12.22
N ARG A 30 -8.39 6.00 -11.78
CA ARG A 30 -7.04 5.49 -11.53
C ARG A 30 -6.87 5.27 -10.03
N ILE A 31 -6.45 4.06 -9.68
CA ILE A 31 -6.17 3.66 -8.30
C ILE A 31 -4.67 3.43 -8.19
N ILE A 32 -3.99 4.27 -7.42
CA ILE A 32 -2.55 4.21 -7.23
C ILE A 32 -2.27 3.69 -5.83
N HIS A 33 -1.59 2.56 -5.72
CA HIS A 33 -1.11 1.97 -4.47
C HIS A 33 0.36 2.33 -4.29
N GLN A 34 0.68 3.03 -3.20
CA GLN A 34 2.05 3.36 -2.82
C GLN A 34 2.31 2.83 -1.42
N PHE A 35 3.49 2.26 -1.22
CA PHE A 35 3.87 1.64 0.03
C PHE A 35 5.23 2.17 0.51
N ASP A 36 5.28 2.65 1.76
CA ASP A 36 6.50 3.15 2.40
C ASP A 36 7.24 1.97 3.05
N ALA A 37 7.99 1.22 2.23
CA ALA A 37 8.94 0.16 2.61
C ALA A 37 8.43 -0.96 3.55
N ALA A 38 8.55 -2.19 3.07
CA ALA A 38 8.19 -3.36 3.86
C ALA A 38 9.32 -3.61 4.85
N ASN A 39 9.00 -3.79 6.13
CA ASN A 39 9.97 -4.37 7.05
C ASN A 39 10.08 -5.89 6.78
N ASP A 40 10.43 -6.25 5.54
CA ASP A 40 10.65 -7.61 5.04
C ASP A 40 12.02 -8.15 5.47
N GLY A 41 12.69 -7.46 6.40
CA GLY A 41 13.90 -7.96 7.04
C GLY A 41 13.61 -9.32 7.70
N PRO A 42 14.58 -10.25 7.67
CA PRO A 42 14.40 -11.54 8.33
C PRO A 42 14.03 -11.32 9.80
N PRO A 43 13.12 -12.14 10.37
CA PRO A 43 12.77 -12.02 11.78
C PRO A 43 14.06 -12.11 12.60
N THR A 44 14.41 -11.00 13.26
CA THR A 44 15.58 -10.97 14.13
C THR A 44 15.23 -11.81 15.36
N VAL A 45 15.60 -13.09 15.33
CA VAL A 45 15.45 -14.00 16.45
C VAL A 45 16.52 -13.66 17.49
N MET A 46 16.14 -12.91 18.53
CA MET A 46 16.98 -12.76 19.72
C MET A 46 17.05 -14.12 20.41
N ARG A 47 18.19 -14.81 20.34
CA ARG A 47 18.43 -16.04 21.11
C ARG A 47 18.79 -15.64 22.55
N ALA A 48 17.96 -16.05 23.51
CA ALA A 48 18.31 -15.98 24.92
C ALA A 48 19.52 -16.89 25.21
N ALA A 49 20.47 -16.38 25.98
CA ALA A 49 21.66 -17.09 26.44
C ALA A 49 21.36 -17.98 27.66
#